data_AF-A0AA86MXV4-F1
#
_entry.id   AF-A0AA86MXV4-F1
#
_cell.length_a   1.000
_cell.length_b   1.000
_cell.length_c   1.000
_cell.angle_alpha   90.00
_cell.angle_beta   90.00
_cell.angle_gamma   90.00
#
_symmetry.space_group_name_H-M   'P 1'
#
loop_
_entity.id
_entity.type
_entity.pdbx_description
1 polymer ?
#
loop_
_entity_poly.entity_id
_entity_poly.type
_entity_poly.pdbx_seq_one_letter_code
_entity_poly.pdbx_strand_id
1 'polypeptide(L)'
;MNRWSLVRAIGVGIFLVAGLATAEPGAEPEPVSPQPDLYDHYRGLQQMQQSLLRRSPEEQARLQPQVQRAEQEACRQLARERRTNVSSGRYWQQGGDEFVAFVLQFEQYCQTLE
;
A
#
# COMPACT_ATOMS: atom_id res chain seq x y z
N MET A 1 -44.34 2.71 -1.45
CA MET A 1 -45.44 2.29 -0.56
C MET A 1 -45.52 0.77 -0.57
N ASN A 2 -45.74 0.19 0.61
CA ASN A 2 -45.43 -1.18 1.06
C ASN A 2 -46.17 -2.35 0.38
N ARG A 3 -45.59 -3.57 0.50
CA ARG A 3 -46.16 -4.84 1.06
C ARG A 3 -45.39 -6.04 0.49
N TRP A 4 -44.49 -6.69 1.24
CA TRP A 4 -44.69 -7.86 2.12
C TRP A 4 -45.23 -9.14 1.44
N SER A 5 -44.49 -10.23 1.71
CA SER A 5 -44.87 -11.66 1.67
C SER A 5 -44.79 -12.41 0.33
N LEU A 6 -43.82 -13.34 0.23
CA LEU A 6 -44.11 -14.76 0.49
C LEU A 6 -42.82 -15.58 0.63
N VAL A 7 -42.64 -16.13 1.83
CA VAL A 7 -41.72 -17.24 2.12
C VAL A 7 -42.47 -18.54 1.86
N ARG A 8 -41.81 -19.49 1.18
CA ARG A 8 -41.83 -20.96 1.37
C ARG A 8 -41.81 -21.69 0.03
N ALA A 9 -40.67 -22.30 -0.27
CA ALA A 9 -40.63 -23.63 -0.88
C ALA A 9 -39.42 -24.36 -0.31
N ILE A 10 -39.69 -25.15 0.73
CA ILE A 10 -38.77 -26.16 1.26
C ILE A 10 -38.75 -27.28 0.22
N GLY A 11 -37.69 -27.32 -0.59
CA GLY A 11 -37.37 -28.44 -1.46
C GLY A 11 -36.27 -29.27 -0.81
N VAL A 12 -36.67 -30.36 -0.17
CA VAL A 12 -35.77 -31.39 0.35
C VAL A 12 -35.04 -32.02 -0.85
N GLY A 13 -33.72 -31.87 -0.88
CA GLY A 13 -32.82 -32.58 -1.76
C GLY A 13 -31.57 -32.94 -0.98
N ILE A 14 -31.66 -34.03 -0.22
CA ILE A 14 -30.51 -34.63 0.47
C ILE A 14 -29.56 -35.15 -0.62
N PHE A 15 -28.45 -34.44 -0.84
CA PHE A 15 -27.27 -35.01 -1.48
C PHE A 15 -26.19 -35.20 -0.41
N LEU A 16 -26.01 -36.47 -0.04
CA LEU A 16 -24.83 -36.98 0.64
C LEU A 16 -23.60 -36.75 -0.26
N VAL A 17 -22.72 -35.85 0.15
CA VAL A 17 -21.28 -35.98 -0.11
C VAL A 17 -20.58 -35.73 1.21
N ALA A 18 -20.29 -36.82 1.92
CA ALA A 18 -19.39 -36.84 3.05
C ALA A 18 -17.96 -36.59 2.54
N GLY A 19 -17.62 -35.31 2.36
CA GLY A 19 -16.24 -34.86 2.36
C GLY A 19 -15.90 -34.40 3.77
N LEU A 20 -15.31 -35.27 4.58
CA LEU A 20 -14.60 -34.86 5.79
C LEU A 20 -13.40 -34.01 5.35
N ALA A 21 -13.61 -32.72 5.14
CA ALA A 21 -12.56 -31.74 5.27
C ALA A 21 -12.47 -31.43 6.76
N THR A 22 -11.46 -32.00 7.40
CA THR A 22 -10.98 -31.59 8.72
C THR A 22 -10.77 -30.08 8.71
N ALA A 23 -11.69 -29.36 9.35
CA ALA A 23 -11.45 -27.98 9.74
C ALA A 23 -10.38 -28.00 10.84
N GLU A 24 -9.11 -27.88 10.44
CA GLU A 24 -8.02 -27.58 11.36
C GLU A 24 -8.34 -26.26 12.09
N PRO A 25 -8.40 -26.25 13.43
CA PRO A 25 -8.61 -25.05 14.21
C PRO A 25 -7.24 -24.41 14.42
N GLY A 26 -6.76 -23.61 13.48
CA GLY A 26 -5.38 -23.12 13.62
C GLY A 26 -4.85 -22.30 12.45
N ALA A 27 -5.54 -21.22 12.09
CA ALA A 27 -4.90 -20.14 11.36
C ALA A 27 -5.58 -18.84 11.76
N GLU A 28 -5.23 -18.31 12.93
CA GLU A 28 -5.28 -16.86 13.10
C GLU A 28 -4.52 -16.26 11.92
N PRO A 29 -5.11 -15.34 11.14
CA PRO A 29 -4.37 -14.64 10.12
C PRO A 29 -3.24 -13.90 10.84
N GLU A 30 -2.00 -14.34 10.63
CA GLU A 30 -0.84 -13.59 11.09
C GLU A 30 -1.03 -12.14 10.67
N PRO A 31 -0.83 -11.16 11.56
CA PRO A 31 -0.93 -9.76 11.18
C PRO A 31 0.15 -9.52 10.13
N VAL A 32 -0.25 -9.49 8.85
CA VAL A 32 0.56 -9.01 7.75
C VAL A 32 0.92 -7.59 8.14
N SER A 33 2.12 -7.42 8.72
CA SER A 33 2.65 -6.10 9.02
C SER A 33 2.57 -5.32 7.71
N PRO A 34 1.74 -4.26 7.63
CA PRO A 34 1.54 -3.57 6.38
C PRO A 34 2.87 -2.94 6.03
N GLN A 35 3.55 -3.51 5.04
CA GLN A 35 4.69 -2.87 4.43
C GLN A 35 4.17 -1.52 3.93
N PRO A 36 4.76 -0.39 4.37
CA PRO A 36 4.21 0.93 4.07
C PRO A 36 4.04 1.08 2.57
N ASP A 37 2.88 1.61 2.16
CA ASP A 37 2.63 1.80 0.74
C ASP A 37 3.47 2.99 0.21
N LEU A 38 3.50 3.17 -1.12
CA LEU A 38 4.28 4.26 -1.71
C LEU A 38 3.82 5.65 -1.21
N TYR A 39 2.55 5.80 -0.85
CA TYR A 39 2.02 7.05 -0.32
C TYR A 39 2.53 7.34 1.10
N ASP A 40 2.60 6.33 1.96
CA ASP A 40 3.21 6.43 3.29
C ASP A 40 4.69 6.82 3.19
N HIS A 41 5.43 6.20 2.26
CA HIS A 41 6.82 6.58 1.97
C HIS A 41 6.95 8.03 1.51
N TYR A 42 6.07 8.48 0.62
CA TYR A 42 6.00 9.87 0.16
C TYR A 42 5.78 10.85 1.31
N ARG A 43 4.80 10.57 2.18
CA ARG A 43 4.49 11.40 3.34
C ARG A 43 5.67 11.48 4.30
N GLY A 44 6.34 10.35 4.54
CA GLY A 44 7.56 10.28 5.35
C GLY A 44 8.70 11.13 4.76
N LEU A 45 8.94 11.02 3.46
CA LEU A 45 9.96 11.80 2.75
C LEU A 45 9.64 13.31 2.81
N GLN A 46 8.39 13.71 2.56
CA GLN A 46 7.99 15.12 2.66
C GLN A 46 8.20 15.68 4.06
N GLN A 47 7.75 14.96 5.09
CA GLN A 47 7.91 15.38 6.48
C GLN A 47 9.39 15.49 6.87
N MET A 48 10.20 14.54 6.43
CA MET A 48 11.65 14.56 6.64
C MET A 48 12.29 15.76 5.94
N GLN A 49 12.01 16.00 4.66
CA GLN A 49 12.53 17.16 3.93
C GLN A 49 12.13 18.47 4.60
N GLN A 50 10.86 18.63 4.99
CA GLN A 50 10.42 19.82 5.74
C GLN A 50 11.15 19.99 7.08
N SER A 51 11.48 18.88 7.77
CA SER A 51 12.25 18.93 9.00
C SER A 51 13.71 19.35 8.76
N LEU A 52 14.30 18.92 7.64
CA LEU A 52 15.68 19.23 7.27
C LEU A 52 15.85 20.72 6.94
N LEU A 53 14.87 21.30 6.24
CA LEU A 53 14.86 22.73 5.90
C LEU A 53 14.94 23.65 7.12
N ARG A 54 14.56 23.16 8.32
CA ARG A 54 14.59 23.90 9.59
C ARG A 54 15.85 23.66 10.42
N ARG A 55 16.74 22.76 9.98
CA ARG A 55 17.95 22.34 10.72
C ARG A 55 19.19 23.03 10.20
N SER A 56 20.26 23.03 10.99
CA SER A 56 21.56 23.55 10.55
C SER A 56 22.16 22.66 9.45
N PRO A 57 23.05 23.20 8.59
CA PRO A 57 23.72 22.41 7.56
C PRO A 57 24.49 21.19 8.10
N GLU A 58 25.07 21.30 9.29
CA GLU A 58 25.76 20.19 9.97
C GLU A 58 24.81 19.07 10.38
N GLU A 59 23.64 19.43 10.91
CA GLU A 59 22.61 18.44 11.23
C GLU A 59 22.02 17.81 9.98
N GLN A 60 21.83 18.58 8.91
CA GLN A 60 21.40 18.06 7.61
C GLN A 60 22.41 17.06 7.05
N ALA A 61 23.71 17.36 7.11
CA ALA A 61 24.77 16.45 6.67
C ALA A 61 24.77 15.13 7.46
N ARG A 62 24.49 15.18 8.76
CA ARG A 62 24.37 13.97 9.61
C ARG A 62 23.14 13.12 9.26
N LEU A 63 22.06 13.75 8.79
CA LEU A 63 20.82 13.07 8.43
C LEU A 63 20.81 12.60 6.97
N GLN A 64 21.65 13.16 6.11
CA GLN A 64 21.73 12.83 4.68
C GLN A 64 21.86 11.33 4.38
N PRO A 65 22.63 10.52 5.13
CA PRO A 65 22.70 9.06 4.91
C PRO A 65 21.41 8.32 5.29
N GLN A 66 20.60 8.87 6.19
CA GLN A 66 19.29 8.31 6.54
C GLN A 66 18.26 8.65 5.45
N VAL A 67 18.33 9.87 4.92
CA VAL A 67 17.51 10.32 3.78
C VAL A 67 17.76 9.43 2.57
N GLN A 68 19.02 9.23 2.18
CA GLN A 68 19.36 8.37 1.04
C GLN A 68 18.83 6.94 1.20
N ARG A 69 18.89 6.37 2.41
CA ARG A 69 18.36 5.02 2.65
C ARG A 69 16.83 4.98 2.48
N ALA A 70 16.12 5.97 3.00
CA ALA A 70 14.68 6.09 2.81
C ALA A 70 14.30 6.28 1.33
N GLU A 71 15.07 7.08 0.58
CA GLU A 71 14.89 7.27 -0.86
C GLU A 71 15.11 5.97 -1.63
N GLN A 72 16.17 5.21 -1.33
CA GLN A 72 16.42 3.90 -1.94
C GLN A 72 15.31 2.88 -1.63
N GLU A 73 14.77 2.89 -0.42
CA GLU A 73 13.62 2.06 -0.05
C GLU A 73 12.37 2.43 -0.85
N ALA A 74 12.08 3.73 -0.98
CA ALA A 74 10.97 4.22 -1.79
C ALA A 74 11.15 3.87 -3.28
N CYS A 75 12.36 3.96 -3.83
CA CYS A 75 12.64 3.53 -5.21
C CYS A 75 12.39 2.03 -5.40
N ARG A 76 12.78 1.20 -4.43
CA ARG A 76 12.50 -0.24 -4.46
C ARG A 76 10.99 -0.53 -4.37
N GLN A 77 10.25 0.23 -3.56
CA GLN A 77 8.80 0.11 -3.46
C GLN A 77 8.12 0.49 -4.78
N LEU A 78 8.51 1.62 -5.38
CA LEU A 78 8.00 2.05 -6.68
C LEU A 78 8.25 0.99 -7.77
N ALA A 79 9.46 0.42 -7.82
CA ALA A 79 9.79 -0.65 -8.77
C ALA A 79 8.97 -1.94 -8.54
N ARG A 80 8.54 -2.23 -7.31
CA ARG A 80 7.59 -3.32 -7.02
C ARG A 80 6.20 -2.99 -7.55
N GLU A 81 5.71 -1.80 -7.29
CA GLU A 81 4.37 -1.37 -7.71
C GLU A 81 4.21 -1.26 -9.23
N ARG A 82 5.28 -0.85 -9.94
CA ARG A 82 5.31 -0.89 -11.41
C ARG A 82 5.23 -2.30 -11.96
N ARG A 83 5.93 -3.26 -11.34
CA ARG A 83 5.86 -4.69 -11.72
C ARG A 83 4.48 -5.30 -11.47
N THR A 84 3.76 -4.84 -10.45
CA THR A 84 2.39 -5.28 -10.14
C THR A 84 1.32 -4.46 -10.87
N ASN A 85 1.73 -3.59 -11.80
CA ASN A 85 0.86 -2.81 -12.67
C ASN A 85 -0.14 -1.94 -11.89
N VAL A 86 0.33 -1.31 -10.80
CA VAL A 86 -0.47 -0.32 -10.07
C VAL A 86 -0.79 0.84 -11.00
N SER A 87 -2.09 1.05 -11.25
CA SER A 87 -2.54 2.09 -12.17
C SER A 87 -2.39 3.48 -11.56
N SER A 88 -2.16 4.48 -12.41
CA SER A 88 -2.11 5.89 -12.01
C SER A 88 -3.40 6.35 -11.31
N GLY A 89 -4.54 5.69 -11.59
CA GLY A 89 -5.80 5.92 -10.88
C GLY A 89 -5.75 5.56 -9.40
N ARG A 90 -4.96 4.55 -8.99
CA ARG A 90 -4.77 4.23 -7.57
C ARG A 90 -3.96 5.33 -6.87
N TYR A 91 -2.94 5.89 -7.53
CA TYR A 91 -2.17 7.01 -6.97
C TYR A 91 -3.02 8.26 -6.81
N TRP A 92 -3.85 8.58 -7.81
CA TRP A 92 -4.78 9.70 -7.69
C TRP A 92 -5.74 9.54 -6.50
N GLN A 93 -6.24 8.33 -6.23
CA GLN A 93 -7.08 8.05 -5.06
C GLN A 93 -6.36 8.21 -3.72
N GLN A 94 -5.04 8.02 -3.68
CA GLN A 94 -4.24 8.12 -2.44
C GLN A 94 -3.90 9.57 -2.08
N GLY A 95 -3.52 10.39 -3.07
CA GLY A 95 -3.01 11.75 -2.80
C GLY A 95 -3.28 12.78 -3.89
N GLY A 96 -4.18 12.47 -4.83
CA GLY A 96 -4.56 13.38 -5.91
C GLY A 96 -3.42 13.71 -6.87
N ASP A 97 -3.56 14.84 -7.58
CA ASP A 97 -2.64 15.25 -8.63
C ASP A 97 -1.22 15.55 -8.13
N GLU A 98 -1.09 16.07 -6.90
CA GLU A 98 0.21 16.36 -6.29
C GLU A 98 1.03 15.09 -6.07
N PHE A 99 0.39 14.04 -5.53
CA PHE A 99 1.06 12.76 -5.34
C PHE A 99 1.38 12.08 -6.67
N VAL A 100 0.48 12.15 -7.66
CA VAL A 100 0.77 11.62 -9.01
C VAL A 100 1.97 12.32 -9.63
N ALA A 101 2.04 13.66 -9.54
CA ALA A 101 3.18 14.42 -10.03
C ALA A 101 4.48 14.05 -9.28
N PHE A 102 4.40 13.90 -7.96
CA PHE A 102 5.53 13.42 -7.16
C PHE A 102 6.00 12.05 -7.63
N VAL A 103 5.10 11.07 -7.80
CA VAL A 103 5.46 9.71 -8.22
C VAL A 103 6.18 9.73 -9.57
N LEU A 104 5.71 10.54 -10.53
CA LEU A 104 6.35 10.68 -11.84
C LEU A 104 7.76 11.29 -11.76
N GLN A 105 7.93 12.34 -10.95
CA GLN A 105 9.25 12.95 -10.72
C GLN A 105 10.18 12.01 -9.96
N PHE A 106 9.66 11.31 -8.96
CA PHE A 106 10.41 10.39 -8.14
C PHE A 106 10.84 9.15 -8.93
N GLU A 107 10.01 8.69 -9.88
CA GLU A 107 10.38 7.64 -10.84
C GLU A 107 11.59 8.04 -11.69
N GLN A 108 11.60 9.25 -12.22
CA GLN A 108 12.74 9.78 -12.98
C GLN A 108 13.99 9.87 -12.10
N TYR A 109 13.84 10.34 -10.86
CA TYR A 109 14.95 10.38 -9.91
C TYR A 109 15.51 8.98 -9.62
N CYS A 110 14.67 7.97 -9.39
CA CYS A 110 15.12 6.61 -9.14
C CYS A 110 15.93 6.04 -10.32
N GLN A 111 15.59 6.39 -11.57
CA GLN A 111 16.37 6.00 -12.76
C GLN A 111 17.77 6.64 -12.80
N THR A 112 17.99 7.76 -12.10
CA THR A 112 19.32 8.39 -12.00
C THR A 112 20.19 7.79 -10.91
N LEU A 113 19.62 6.97 -10.03
CA LEU A 113 20.34 6.29 -8.95
C LEU A 113 20.78 4.86 -9.33
N GLU A 114 20.35 4.36 -10.49
CA GLU A 114 20.72 3.04 -11.04
C GLU A 114 22.11 3.04 -11.70
#